data_AF-A0A8H5FNJ0-F1
#
_entry.id   AF-A0A8H5FNJ0-F1
#
_cell.length_a   1.000
_cell.length_b   1.000
_cell.length_c   1.000
_cell.angle_alpha   90.00
_cell.angle_beta   90.00
_cell.angle_gamma   90.00
#
_symmetry.space_group_name_H-M   'P 1'
#
loop_
_entity.id
_entity.type
_entity.pdbx_description
1 polymer ?
#
loop_
_entity_poly.entity_id
_entity_poly.type
_entity_poly.pdbx_seq_one_letter_code
_entity_poly.pdbx_strand_id
1 'polypeptide(L)'
;MSQSRPGIPTSISIYRPCALSLAAIHPFTIPKTSLIAVLPSTSYPEHIACPEATPWASFANEPPAGQLRLASQATINFTQQLFDSASTLFTGKFFSSGGDEINANCYDKDNETQSDLTASGKTFEQALDAFTQATHQVLHDNGKTVVVWEEMVLDHNVTLSNSTVVMVWISSANAAAVAASGHKFVHAASDYFYLDCGGGGWVGANPLGNSWCDPFKTWQKSYSFDPKANLTEEEGKLVLGGQHLLWTEQSGPSNLDPVVWPRAASSAELFWSGEGGDGEKALSRLHDVAYRFQQRGVHAINLQPMYCALRPGACDLTA
;
A
#
# COMPACT_ATOMS: atom_id res chain seq x y z
N MET A 1 -1.06 -23.10 -46.21
CA MET A 1 -2.10 -22.80 -45.21
C MET A 1 -1.53 -23.10 -43.83
N SER A 2 -1.06 -22.08 -43.13
CA SER A 2 -0.60 -22.15 -41.74
C SER A 2 -1.27 -20.99 -41.03
N GLN A 3 -2.27 -21.31 -40.21
CA GLN A 3 -3.03 -20.31 -39.45
C GLN A 3 -2.14 -19.73 -38.35
N SER A 4 -1.93 -18.42 -38.42
CA SER A 4 -1.38 -17.60 -37.34
C SER A 4 -2.37 -17.56 -36.17
N ARG A 5 -1.94 -18.02 -34.99
CA ARG A 5 -2.68 -17.77 -33.74
C ARG A 5 -2.56 -16.29 -33.38
N PRO A 6 -3.64 -15.61 -32.96
CA PRO A 6 -3.58 -14.24 -32.51
C PRO A 6 -2.83 -14.16 -31.17
N GLY A 7 -1.88 -13.24 -31.07
CA GLY A 7 -1.12 -12.96 -29.86
C GLY A 7 -2.01 -12.39 -28.76
N ILE A 8 -1.82 -12.90 -27.56
CA ILE A 8 -2.41 -12.36 -26.32
C ILE A 8 -1.72 -11.01 -26.05
N PRO A 9 -2.44 -9.90 -25.83
CA PRO A 9 -1.82 -8.63 -25.47
C PRO A 9 -1.21 -8.73 -24.07
N THR A 10 0.11 -8.61 -23.96
CA THR A 10 0.89 -8.65 -22.70
C THR A 10 0.98 -7.28 -21.99
N SER A 11 -0.04 -6.44 -22.10
CA SER A 11 -0.06 -5.15 -21.39
C SER A 11 -1.27 -5.10 -20.45
N ILE A 12 -1.07 -5.61 -19.23
CA ILE A 12 -1.95 -5.29 -18.10
C ILE A 12 -1.46 -3.94 -17.58
N SER A 13 -2.11 -2.85 -18.01
CA SER A 13 -1.97 -1.57 -17.32
C SER A 13 -2.66 -1.69 -15.97
N ILE A 14 -1.88 -1.59 -14.90
CA ILE A 14 -2.37 -1.54 -13.52
C ILE A 14 -2.83 -0.11 -13.29
N TYR A 15 -4.13 0.14 -13.41
CA TYR A 15 -4.78 1.40 -13.02
C TYR A 15 -5.68 1.11 -11.83
N ARG A 16 -5.62 1.92 -10.77
CA ARG A 16 -6.34 1.79 -9.50
C ARG A 16 -7.81 2.26 -9.65
N PRO A 17 -8.80 1.37 -9.57
CA PRO A 17 -10.06 1.69 -8.93
C PRO A 17 -10.05 1.12 -7.50
N CYS A 18 -10.45 1.98 -6.57
CA CYS A 18 -10.50 1.77 -5.13
C CYS A 18 -11.15 0.45 -4.71
N ALA A 19 -10.62 -0.13 -3.63
CA ALA A 19 -11.30 -0.87 -2.56
C ALA A 19 -10.48 -2.06 -2.03
N LEU A 20 -9.48 -2.55 -2.75
CA LEU A 20 -8.77 -3.77 -2.37
C LEU A 20 -7.33 -3.74 -2.94
N SER A 21 -6.32 -3.75 -2.06
CA SER A 21 -4.92 -4.04 -2.40
C SER A 21 -4.48 -5.31 -1.64
N LEU A 22 -4.42 -6.47 -2.32
CA LEU A 22 -3.87 -7.71 -1.72
C LEU A 22 -2.37 -7.69 -1.91
N ALA A 23 -1.67 -7.95 -0.81
CA ALA A 23 -0.27 -8.33 -0.79
C ALA A 23 -0.15 -9.60 0.06
N ALA A 24 0.51 -10.62 -0.50
CA ALA A 24 1.04 -11.72 0.29
C ALA A 24 2.38 -11.25 0.86
N ILE A 25 2.40 -10.94 2.16
CA ILE A 25 3.61 -10.45 2.82
C ILE A 25 4.45 -11.65 3.25
N HIS A 26 5.63 -11.81 2.64
CA HIS A 26 6.56 -12.88 2.94
C HIS A 26 7.61 -12.39 3.97
N PRO A 27 7.90 -13.12 5.05
CA PRO A 27 8.69 -12.60 6.18
C PRO A 27 10.17 -12.29 5.91
N PHE A 28 10.75 -12.65 4.76
CA PHE A 28 12.18 -12.45 4.46
C PHE A 28 12.51 -12.09 3.00
N THR A 29 11.50 -11.74 2.20
CA THR A 29 11.69 -11.36 0.80
C THR A 29 10.72 -10.24 0.48
N ILE A 30 11.27 -9.14 -0.04
CA ILE A 30 10.53 -8.05 -0.71
C ILE A 30 9.42 -8.72 -1.53
N PRO A 31 8.13 -8.44 -1.26
CA PRO A 31 7.05 -9.16 -1.89
C PRO A 31 7.15 -8.96 -3.40
N LYS A 32 7.46 -10.04 -4.13
CA LYS A 32 7.54 -10.04 -5.59
C LYS A 32 6.17 -9.97 -6.26
N THR A 33 5.07 -9.96 -5.50
CA THR A 33 3.72 -9.88 -6.06
C THR A 33 2.72 -9.41 -5.01
N SER A 34 2.30 -8.16 -5.09
CA SER A 34 0.98 -7.74 -4.59
C SER A 34 -0.02 -8.17 -5.65
N LEU A 35 -0.76 -9.24 -5.40
CA LEU A 35 -1.75 -9.77 -6.34
C LEU A 35 -3.14 -9.27 -5.97
N ILE A 36 -3.43 -8.00 -6.25
CA ILE A 36 -4.77 -7.63 -6.73
C ILE A 36 -4.63 -6.89 -8.02
N ALA A 37 -4.97 -7.63 -9.06
CA ALA A 37 -5.67 -7.07 -10.18
C ALA A 37 -6.96 -6.44 -9.63
N VAL A 38 -6.95 -5.12 -9.58
CA VAL A 38 -8.12 -4.31 -9.93
C VAL A 38 -9.04 -5.17 -10.77
N LEU A 39 -10.20 -5.56 -10.23
CA LEU A 39 -11.20 -6.21 -11.04
C LEU A 39 -11.53 -5.18 -12.10
N PRO A 40 -11.18 -5.42 -13.38
CA PRO A 40 -11.50 -4.44 -14.39
C PRO A 40 -13.01 -4.33 -14.37
N SER A 41 -13.55 -3.14 -14.17
CA SER A 41 -14.98 -2.85 -14.31
C SER A 41 -15.51 -3.37 -15.66
N THR A 42 -14.63 -3.44 -16.66
CA THR A 42 -14.91 -4.01 -17.98
C THR A 42 -15.11 -5.53 -18.00
N SER A 43 -14.59 -6.26 -17.01
CA SER A 43 -14.68 -7.72 -16.91
C SER A 43 -15.78 -8.20 -15.98
N TYR A 44 -16.04 -7.48 -14.88
CA TYR A 44 -17.05 -7.82 -13.87
C TYR A 44 -17.88 -6.58 -13.45
N PRO A 45 -18.53 -5.89 -14.39
CA PRO A 45 -19.25 -4.64 -14.10
C PRO A 45 -20.36 -4.80 -13.05
N GLU A 46 -20.98 -5.97 -12.97
CA GLU A 46 -22.04 -6.29 -12.00
C GLU A 46 -21.57 -6.20 -10.53
N HIS A 47 -20.28 -6.32 -10.29
CA HIS A 47 -19.70 -6.26 -8.95
C HIS A 47 -19.19 -4.87 -8.57
N ILE A 48 -19.23 -3.88 -9.46
CA ILE A 48 -18.57 -2.58 -9.30
C ILE A 48 -19.59 -1.43 -9.26
N ALA A 49 -19.56 -0.65 -8.19
CA ALA A 49 -20.20 0.65 -8.07
C ALA A 49 -19.36 1.74 -8.75
N CYS A 50 -20.03 2.68 -9.42
CA CYS A 50 -19.42 3.84 -10.11
C CYS A 50 -18.26 3.51 -11.08
N PRO A 51 -18.36 2.44 -11.90
CA PRO A 51 -17.29 2.07 -12.81
C PRO A 51 -16.99 3.22 -13.78
N GLU A 52 -15.75 3.70 -13.77
CA GLU A 52 -15.25 4.79 -14.62
C GLU A 52 -16.09 6.08 -14.53
N ALA A 53 -16.74 6.32 -13.38
CA ALA A 53 -17.62 7.48 -13.20
C ALA A 53 -16.88 8.81 -13.36
N THR A 54 -17.55 9.79 -14.00
CA THR A 54 -17.02 11.14 -14.24
C THR A 54 -17.95 12.22 -13.71
N PRO A 55 -17.45 13.32 -13.12
CA PRO A 55 -16.03 13.61 -12.85
C PRO A 55 -15.47 12.71 -11.75
N TRP A 56 -14.35 12.03 -12.03
CA TRP A 56 -13.80 10.96 -11.17
C TRP A 56 -13.49 11.43 -9.75
N ALA A 57 -13.08 12.70 -9.58
CA ALA A 57 -12.73 13.29 -8.30
C ALA A 57 -13.92 13.37 -7.31
N SER A 58 -15.16 13.15 -7.77
CA SER A 58 -16.32 13.02 -6.89
C SER A 58 -16.48 11.60 -6.33
N PHE A 59 -15.86 10.60 -6.95
CA PHE A 59 -16.14 9.18 -6.72
C PHE A 59 -14.90 8.37 -6.31
N ALA A 60 -13.71 8.95 -6.45
CA ALA A 60 -12.43 8.33 -6.10
C ALA A 60 -11.35 9.39 -5.87
N ASN A 61 -10.27 9.01 -5.17
CA ASN A 61 -9.09 9.87 -4.97
C ASN A 61 -8.21 9.95 -6.22
N GLU A 62 -8.34 8.99 -7.14
CA GLU A 62 -7.70 9.01 -8.45
C GLU A 62 -8.54 8.28 -9.52
N PRO A 63 -8.33 8.55 -10.81
CA PRO A 63 -9.00 7.83 -11.88
C PRO A 63 -8.28 6.49 -12.21
N PRO A 64 -9.02 5.47 -12.67
CA PRO A 64 -10.47 5.43 -12.86
C PRO A 64 -11.24 5.25 -11.54
N ALA A 65 -12.44 5.84 -11.45
CA ALA A 65 -13.34 5.55 -10.36
C ALA A 65 -13.90 4.12 -10.46
N GLY A 66 -14.25 3.55 -9.31
CA GLY A 66 -14.88 2.23 -9.20
C GLY A 66 -14.61 1.61 -7.84
N GLN A 67 -15.61 0.96 -7.25
CA GLN A 67 -15.47 0.23 -5.99
C GLN A 67 -16.34 -1.03 -5.97
N LEU A 68 -15.94 -2.07 -5.24
CA LEU A 68 -16.79 -3.26 -5.09
C LEU A 68 -18.13 -2.90 -4.42
N ARG A 69 -19.25 -3.45 -4.91
CA ARG A 69 -20.57 -3.29 -4.26
C ARG A 69 -20.63 -4.10 -2.97
N LEU A 70 -20.22 -3.49 -1.86
CA LEU A 70 -20.05 -4.17 -0.57
C LEU A 70 -21.36 -4.67 0.04
N ALA A 71 -22.49 -4.03 -0.28
CA ALA A 71 -23.82 -4.46 0.17
C ALA A 71 -24.38 -5.66 -0.60
N SER A 72 -23.82 -5.98 -1.77
CA SER A 72 -24.35 -7.01 -2.65
C SER A 72 -23.90 -8.40 -2.22
N GLN A 73 -24.86 -9.30 -1.98
CA GLN A 73 -24.55 -10.69 -1.64
C GLN A 73 -23.79 -11.42 -2.76
N ALA A 74 -24.07 -11.08 -4.02
CA ALA A 74 -23.35 -11.64 -5.16
C ALA A 74 -21.87 -11.24 -5.12
N THR A 75 -21.58 -9.97 -4.82
CA THR A 75 -20.21 -9.44 -4.70
C THR A 75 -19.47 -9.99 -3.48
N ILE A 76 -20.16 -10.18 -2.34
CA ILE A 76 -19.58 -10.87 -1.17
C ILE A 76 -19.13 -12.28 -1.56
N ASN A 77 -20.03 -13.07 -2.18
CA ASN A 77 -19.74 -14.45 -2.57
C ASN A 77 -18.60 -14.53 -3.59
N PHE A 78 -18.58 -13.61 -4.56
CA PHE A 78 -17.50 -13.49 -5.54
C PHE A 78 -16.16 -13.22 -4.85
N THR A 79 -16.13 -12.25 -3.93
CA THR A 79 -14.90 -11.86 -3.23
C THR A 79 -14.39 -12.97 -2.32
N GLN A 80 -15.29 -13.70 -1.64
CA GLN A 80 -14.93 -14.87 -0.85
C GLN A 80 -14.22 -15.94 -1.70
N GLN A 81 -14.76 -16.27 -2.88
CA GLN A 81 -14.14 -17.24 -3.79
C GLN A 81 -12.79 -16.75 -4.32
N LEU A 82 -12.67 -15.45 -4.61
CA LEU A 82 -11.42 -14.84 -5.02
C LEU A 82 -10.37 -14.93 -3.90
N PHE A 83 -10.75 -14.62 -2.65
CA PHE A 83 -9.86 -14.69 -1.50
C PHE A 83 -9.44 -16.12 -1.19
N ASP A 84 -10.36 -17.07 -1.28
CA ASP A 84 -10.04 -18.50 -1.12
C ASP A 84 -9.00 -18.95 -2.15
N SER A 85 -9.27 -18.66 -3.43
CA SER A 85 -8.38 -19.02 -4.53
C SER A 85 -7.02 -18.32 -4.41
N ALA A 86 -6.99 -17.01 -4.14
CA ALA A 86 -5.75 -16.26 -4.07
C ALA A 86 -4.91 -16.62 -2.83
N SER A 87 -5.53 -16.77 -1.67
CA SER A 87 -4.81 -17.05 -0.42
C SER A 87 -4.14 -18.42 -0.41
N THR A 88 -4.67 -19.39 -1.14
CA THR A 88 -4.09 -20.73 -1.28
C THR A 88 -2.89 -20.77 -2.24
N LEU A 89 -2.74 -19.80 -3.15
CA LEU A 89 -1.59 -19.71 -4.06
C LEU A 89 -0.29 -19.31 -3.35
N PHE A 90 -0.39 -18.65 -2.19
CA PHE A 90 0.77 -18.10 -1.48
C PHE A 90 0.99 -18.83 -0.16
N THR A 91 2.25 -19.19 0.12
CA THR A 91 2.65 -19.82 1.38
C THR A 91 2.79 -18.84 2.55
N GLY A 92 2.74 -17.53 2.29
CA GLY A 92 2.85 -16.49 3.31
C GLY A 92 1.75 -16.58 4.35
N LYS A 93 2.09 -16.26 5.62
CA LYS A 93 1.12 -16.23 6.73
C LYS A 93 0.18 -15.02 6.63
N PHE A 94 0.67 -13.90 6.13
CA PHE A 94 -0.10 -12.67 6.03
C PHE A 94 -0.78 -12.55 4.68
N PHE A 95 -2.01 -12.04 4.69
CA PHE A 95 -2.76 -11.72 3.49
C PHE A 95 -3.46 -10.38 3.71
N SER A 96 -3.07 -9.36 2.96
CA SER A 96 -3.77 -8.07 3.01
C SER A 96 -5.12 -8.20 2.34
N SER A 97 -6.19 -7.69 2.96
CA SER A 97 -7.50 -7.52 2.33
C SER A 97 -7.74 -6.09 1.83
N GLY A 98 -6.79 -5.17 1.97
CA GLY A 98 -6.96 -3.76 1.60
C GLY A 98 -7.81 -2.98 2.60
N GLY A 99 -8.81 -2.24 2.10
CA GLY A 99 -9.68 -1.38 2.91
C GLY A 99 -9.25 0.09 2.97
N ASP A 100 -8.50 0.56 1.97
CA ASP A 100 -8.08 1.95 1.81
C ASP A 100 -9.11 2.76 1.01
N GLU A 101 -9.21 4.06 1.33
CA GLU A 101 -9.85 5.09 0.50
C GLU A 101 -11.29 4.78 0.05
N ILE A 102 -12.12 4.24 0.96
CA ILE A 102 -13.54 3.98 0.69
C ILE A 102 -14.27 5.30 0.44
N ASN A 103 -14.79 5.49 -0.78
CA ASN A 103 -15.49 6.71 -1.15
C ASN A 103 -17.02 6.53 -1.00
N ALA A 104 -17.58 7.12 0.07
CA ALA A 104 -19.02 7.03 0.38
C ALA A 104 -19.93 7.57 -0.73
N ASN A 105 -19.53 8.67 -1.40
CA ASN A 105 -20.35 9.28 -2.44
C ASN A 105 -20.56 8.34 -3.65
N CYS A 106 -19.64 7.41 -3.90
CA CYS A 106 -19.90 6.39 -4.90
C CYS A 106 -21.07 5.48 -4.52
N TYR A 107 -21.08 4.96 -3.30
CA TYR A 107 -22.17 4.09 -2.82
C TYR A 107 -23.50 4.82 -2.71
N ASP A 108 -23.49 6.10 -2.33
CA ASP A 108 -24.69 6.95 -2.27
C ASP A 108 -25.33 7.18 -3.65
N LYS A 109 -24.53 7.16 -4.72
CA LYS A 109 -24.98 7.38 -6.10
C LYS A 109 -25.22 6.09 -6.89
N ASP A 110 -24.79 4.94 -6.38
CA ASP A 110 -25.01 3.64 -7.03
C ASP A 110 -26.38 3.06 -6.67
N ASN A 111 -27.30 3.07 -7.64
CA ASN A 111 -28.68 2.62 -7.45
C ASN A 111 -28.78 1.16 -6.95
N GLU A 112 -27.88 0.28 -7.41
CA GLU A 112 -27.87 -1.13 -7.03
C GLU A 112 -27.46 -1.29 -5.56
N THR A 113 -26.39 -0.60 -5.13
CA THR A 113 -26.00 -0.55 -3.72
C THR A 113 -27.15 -0.04 -2.84
N GLN A 114 -27.84 1.05 -3.25
CA GLN A 114 -28.97 1.58 -2.48
C GLN A 114 -30.16 0.61 -2.41
N SER A 115 -30.40 -0.14 -3.49
CA SER A 115 -31.40 -1.21 -3.51
C SER A 115 -31.04 -2.33 -2.54
N ASP A 116 -29.78 -2.79 -2.54
CA ASP A 116 -29.31 -3.86 -1.66
C ASP A 116 -29.34 -3.45 -0.18
N LEU A 117 -28.96 -2.21 0.13
CA LEU A 117 -29.06 -1.63 1.48
C LEU A 117 -30.52 -1.55 1.94
N THR A 118 -31.42 -1.09 1.08
CA THR A 118 -32.86 -1.00 1.39
C THR A 118 -33.48 -2.38 1.61
N ALA A 119 -33.15 -3.35 0.74
CA ALA A 119 -33.67 -4.71 0.82
C ALA A 119 -33.18 -5.46 2.06
N SER A 120 -31.91 -5.24 2.45
CA SER A 120 -31.32 -5.84 3.65
C SER A 120 -31.64 -5.08 4.95
N GLY A 121 -32.14 -3.84 4.85
CA GLY A 121 -32.37 -2.96 6.01
C GLY A 121 -31.09 -2.52 6.72
N LYS A 122 -29.93 -2.61 6.06
CA LYS A 122 -28.62 -2.27 6.61
C LYS A 122 -28.21 -0.84 6.25
N THR A 123 -27.45 -0.20 7.12
CA THR A 123 -26.66 0.99 6.75
C THR A 123 -25.43 0.59 5.93
N PHE A 124 -24.77 1.56 5.30
CA PHE A 124 -23.52 1.30 4.58
C PHE A 124 -22.44 0.69 5.49
N GLU A 125 -22.21 1.26 6.68
CA GLU A 125 -21.24 0.74 7.65
C GLU A 125 -21.56 -0.71 8.09
N GLN A 126 -22.84 -1.04 8.29
CA GLN A 126 -23.24 -2.42 8.60
C GLN A 126 -23.02 -3.38 7.42
N ALA A 127 -23.16 -2.89 6.18
CA ALA A 127 -22.85 -3.68 5.00
C ALA A 127 -21.33 -3.87 4.83
N LEU A 128 -20.53 -2.83 5.05
CA LEU A 128 -19.06 -2.88 5.05
C LEU A 128 -18.54 -3.86 6.11
N ASP A 129 -19.08 -3.80 7.33
CA ASP A 129 -18.74 -4.75 8.42
C ASP A 129 -19.09 -6.18 8.04
N ALA A 130 -20.29 -6.42 7.49
CA ALA A 130 -20.70 -7.76 7.04
C ALA A 130 -19.82 -8.29 5.90
N PHE A 131 -19.46 -7.45 4.92
CA PHE A 131 -18.54 -7.79 3.84
C PHE A 131 -17.14 -8.15 4.39
N THR A 132 -16.63 -7.33 5.31
CA THR A 132 -15.31 -7.51 5.93
C THR A 132 -15.26 -8.82 6.70
N GLN A 133 -16.23 -9.09 7.58
CA GLN A 133 -16.28 -10.33 8.34
C GLN A 133 -16.40 -11.56 7.43
N ALA A 134 -17.27 -11.51 6.41
CA ALA A 134 -17.47 -12.63 5.49
C ALA A 134 -16.20 -12.97 4.70
N THR A 135 -15.46 -11.96 4.23
CA THR A 135 -14.22 -12.16 3.47
C THR A 135 -13.04 -12.52 4.37
N HIS A 136 -12.93 -11.96 5.57
CA HIS A 136 -11.89 -12.29 6.54
C HIS A 136 -12.03 -13.71 7.07
N GLN A 137 -13.26 -14.21 7.25
CA GLN A 137 -13.50 -15.59 7.67
C GLN A 137 -12.83 -16.60 6.74
N VAL A 138 -12.92 -16.41 5.43
CA VAL A 138 -12.25 -17.27 4.43
C VAL A 138 -10.73 -17.26 4.63
N LEU A 139 -10.15 -16.08 4.88
CA LEU A 139 -8.71 -15.95 5.12
C LEU A 139 -8.29 -16.66 6.41
N HIS A 140 -9.10 -16.56 7.46
CA HIS A 140 -8.86 -17.26 8.73
C HIS A 140 -8.97 -18.78 8.59
N ASP A 141 -9.97 -19.26 7.85
CA ASP A 141 -10.13 -20.70 7.56
C ASP A 141 -8.92 -21.25 6.79
N ASN A 142 -8.32 -20.42 5.93
CA ASN A 142 -7.07 -20.73 5.22
C ASN A 142 -5.79 -20.47 6.04
N GLY A 143 -5.93 -20.23 7.35
CA GLY A 143 -4.81 -20.05 8.27
C GLY A 143 -4.02 -18.76 8.07
N LYS A 144 -4.60 -17.76 7.40
CA LYS A 144 -3.98 -16.45 7.18
C LYS A 144 -4.24 -15.50 8.35
N THR A 145 -3.26 -14.64 8.60
CA THR A 145 -3.42 -13.43 9.40
C THR A 145 -3.73 -12.27 8.46
N VAL A 146 -4.89 -11.63 8.67
CA VAL A 146 -5.35 -10.55 7.79
C VAL A 146 -4.57 -9.28 8.07
N VAL A 147 -4.25 -8.55 6.99
CA VAL A 147 -3.66 -7.21 7.04
C VAL A 147 -4.65 -6.22 6.42
N VAL A 148 -4.84 -5.06 7.03
CA VAL A 148 -5.72 -3.99 6.53
C VAL A 148 -5.01 -2.65 6.53
N TRP A 149 -5.49 -1.70 5.75
CA TRP A 149 -5.11 -0.29 5.90
C TRP A 149 -5.79 0.33 7.12
N GLU A 150 -5.23 1.43 7.62
CA GLU A 150 -5.61 2.02 8.91
C GLU A 150 -7.03 2.57 8.97
N GLU A 151 -7.63 2.93 7.84
CA GLU A 151 -9.01 3.42 7.75
C GLU A 151 -10.02 2.41 8.28
N MET A 152 -9.75 1.10 8.10
CA MET A 152 -10.59 0.04 8.65
C MET A 152 -10.63 0.02 10.18
N VAL A 153 -9.69 0.69 10.85
CA VAL A 153 -9.64 0.81 12.32
C VAL A 153 -10.03 2.21 12.77
N LEU A 154 -9.64 3.24 12.03
CA LEU A 154 -9.74 4.63 12.46
C LEU A 154 -11.02 5.32 11.97
N ASP A 155 -11.50 4.96 10.78
CA ASP A 155 -12.56 5.72 10.09
C ASP A 155 -13.87 4.95 9.98
N HIS A 156 -13.82 3.61 10.02
CA HIS A 156 -14.98 2.74 9.85
C HIS A 156 -15.35 1.96 11.11
N ASN A 157 -16.64 1.67 11.28
CA ASN A 157 -17.14 0.87 12.39
C ASN A 157 -17.25 -0.61 11.99
N VAL A 158 -16.10 -1.22 11.71
CA VAL A 158 -16.00 -2.65 11.36
C VAL A 158 -15.43 -3.47 12.50
N THR A 159 -15.90 -4.71 12.63
CA THR A 159 -15.39 -5.66 13.60
C THR A 159 -14.20 -6.40 13.01
N LEU A 160 -13.02 -6.22 13.62
CA LEU A 160 -11.79 -6.89 13.22
C LEU A 160 -11.32 -7.86 14.30
N SER A 161 -10.69 -8.96 13.89
CA SER A 161 -10.04 -9.88 14.82
C SER A 161 -8.87 -9.19 15.52
N ASN A 162 -8.66 -9.45 16.82
CA ASN A 162 -7.47 -8.98 17.55
C ASN A 162 -6.14 -9.44 16.91
N SER A 163 -6.19 -10.47 16.06
CA SER A 163 -5.02 -10.94 15.30
C SER A 163 -4.74 -10.12 14.02
N THR A 164 -5.69 -9.30 13.57
CA THR A 164 -5.54 -8.44 12.39
C THR A 164 -4.40 -7.45 12.60
N VAL A 165 -3.58 -7.32 11.55
CA VAL A 165 -2.46 -6.38 11.50
C VAL A 165 -2.86 -5.16 10.68
N VAL A 166 -2.45 -3.98 11.12
CA VAL A 166 -2.79 -2.71 10.49
C VAL A 166 -1.58 -2.09 9.81
N MET A 167 -1.76 -1.54 8.61
CA MET A 167 -0.75 -0.77 7.89
C MET A 167 -1.02 0.73 8.09
N VAL A 168 -0.15 1.42 8.82
CA VAL A 168 -0.24 2.87 9.09
C VAL A 168 0.42 3.61 7.93
N TRP A 169 -0.35 4.29 7.08
CA TRP A 169 0.15 4.81 5.81
C TRP A 169 -0.12 6.29 5.54
N ILE A 170 -1.17 6.90 6.10
CA ILE A 170 -1.48 8.31 5.81
C ILE A 170 -0.47 9.20 6.52
N SER A 171 -0.27 9.00 7.82
CA SER A 171 0.61 9.80 8.65
C SER A 171 1.20 8.98 9.79
N SER A 172 2.47 9.20 10.13
CA SER A 172 3.08 8.52 11.27
C SER A 172 2.40 8.87 12.59
N ALA A 173 1.66 9.99 12.64
CA ALA A 173 0.87 10.40 13.80
C ALA A 173 -0.28 9.42 14.13
N ASN A 174 -0.77 8.66 13.14
CA ASN A 174 -1.86 7.71 13.32
C ASN A 174 -1.42 6.45 14.09
N ALA A 175 -0.11 6.19 14.19
CA ALA A 175 0.43 5.01 14.88
C ALA A 175 -0.05 4.89 16.33
N ALA A 176 -0.14 6.01 17.06
CA ALA A 176 -0.63 5.99 18.44
C ALA A 176 -2.12 5.63 18.54
N ALA A 177 -2.95 6.13 17.62
CA ALA A 177 -4.37 5.79 17.59
C ALA A 177 -4.61 4.31 17.23
N VAL A 178 -3.84 3.78 16.25
CA VAL A 178 -3.87 2.36 15.91
C VAL A 178 -3.36 1.51 17.08
N ALA A 179 -2.29 1.90 17.76
CA ALA A 179 -1.80 1.17 18.93
C ALA A 179 -2.83 1.16 20.08
N ALA A 180 -3.51 2.29 20.32
CA ALA A 180 -4.56 2.41 21.34
C ALA A 180 -5.77 1.51 21.06
N SER A 181 -6.03 1.17 19.80
CA SER A 181 -7.05 0.18 19.42
C SER A 181 -6.67 -1.28 19.77
N GLY A 182 -5.42 -1.51 20.20
CA GLY A 182 -4.91 -2.82 20.61
C GLY A 182 -4.41 -3.70 19.46
N HIS A 183 -4.41 -3.18 18.22
CA HIS A 183 -3.94 -3.91 17.05
C HIS A 183 -2.42 -3.82 16.87
N LYS A 184 -1.84 -4.91 16.38
CA LYS A 184 -0.46 -4.91 15.89
C LYS A 184 -0.38 -4.17 14.57
N PHE A 185 0.72 -3.47 14.31
CA PHE A 185 0.80 -2.65 13.11
C PHE A 185 2.21 -2.58 12.50
N VAL A 186 2.25 -2.19 11.23
CA VAL A 186 3.45 -1.97 10.43
C VAL A 186 3.48 -0.50 10.03
N HIS A 187 4.63 0.15 10.24
CA HIS A 187 4.85 1.52 9.81
C HIS A 187 5.06 1.58 8.30
N ALA A 188 4.19 2.29 7.59
CA ALA A 188 4.31 2.56 6.16
C ALA A 188 3.96 4.02 5.83
N ALA A 189 4.05 4.90 6.82
CA ALA A 189 3.53 6.26 6.76
C ALA A 189 4.10 7.10 5.62
N SER A 190 3.23 7.85 4.93
CA SER A 190 3.53 8.58 3.71
C SER A 190 4.55 9.69 3.91
N ASP A 191 4.63 10.26 5.11
CA ASP A 191 5.58 11.29 5.49
C ASP A 191 7.03 10.78 5.65
N TYR A 192 7.24 9.45 5.62
CA TYR A 192 8.57 8.82 5.74
C TYR A 192 8.88 7.76 4.65
N PHE A 193 7.92 6.92 4.31
CA PHE A 193 8.17 5.62 3.67
C PHE A 193 7.56 5.44 2.27
N TYR A 194 7.02 6.50 1.67
CA TYR A 194 6.56 6.44 0.28
C TYR A 194 7.69 6.81 -0.68
N LEU A 195 8.02 5.88 -1.58
CA LEU A 195 9.11 6.03 -2.54
C LEU A 195 8.68 6.82 -3.79
N ASP A 196 7.39 6.84 -4.11
CA ASP A 196 6.78 7.50 -5.27
C ASP A 196 6.58 9.02 -5.13
N CYS A 197 6.62 9.57 -3.90
CA CYS A 197 6.45 11.02 -3.69
C CYS A 197 7.58 11.87 -4.29
N GLY A 198 7.28 13.13 -4.60
CA GLY A 198 8.26 14.09 -5.13
C GLY A 198 8.49 13.98 -6.64
N GLY A 199 7.70 13.16 -7.34
CA GLY A 199 7.73 13.01 -8.80
C GLY A 199 6.81 13.98 -9.56
N GLY A 200 6.07 14.84 -8.84
CA GLY A 200 5.01 15.68 -9.39
C GLY A 200 3.66 14.94 -9.48
N GLY A 201 2.62 15.64 -9.93
CA GLY A 201 1.32 15.04 -10.20
C GLY A 201 1.27 14.41 -11.59
N TRP A 202 0.66 13.22 -11.71
CA TRP A 202 0.48 12.53 -13.01
C TRP A 202 -0.82 12.90 -13.74
N VAL A 203 -1.78 13.50 -13.03
CA VAL A 203 -3.06 13.91 -13.60
C VAL A 203 -2.85 15.04 -14.62
N GLY A 204 -3.46 14.89 -15.81
CA GLY A 204 -3.32 15.84 -16.91
C GLY A 204 -3.89 17.23 -16.63
N ALA A 205 -3.47 18.21 -17.46
CA ALA A 205 -3.91 19.60 -17.41
C ALA A 205 -3.69 20.34 -16.07
N ASN A 206 -2.75 19.86 -15.25
CA ASN A 206 -2.37 20.49 -13.98
C ASN A 206 -0.85 20.78 -13.93
N PRO A 207 -0.37 21.86 -14.56
CA PRO A 207 1.07 22.16 -14.63
C PRO A 207 1.71 22.51 -13.29
N LEU A 208 0.92 22.82 -12.26
CA LEU A 208 1.38 23.06 -10.89
C LEU A 208 1.07 21.87 -9.97
N GLY A 209 0.70 20.72 -10.54
CA GLY A 209 0.36 19.52 -9.81
C GLY A 209 1.59 18.89 -9.18
N ASN A 210 1.50 18.62 -7.88
CA ASN A 210 2.49 17.86 -7.12
C ASN A 210 1.96 16.47 -6.78
N SER A 211 2.85 15.57 -6.35
CA SER A 211 2.41 14.32 -5.73
C SER A 211 1.71 14.66 -4.42
N TRP A 212 0.62 13.97 -4.08
CA TRP A 212 -0.17 14.27 -2.88
C TRP A 212 0.64 14.15 -1.58
N CYS A 213 1.67 13.30 -1.61
CA CYS A 213 2.54 12.98 -0.48
C CYS A 213 3.91 13.68 -0.53
N ASP A 214 4.05 14.78 -1.28
CA ASP A 214 5.29 15.56 -1.33
C ASP A 214 5.84 15.96 0.06
N PRO A 215 7.16 16.22 0.18
CA PRO A 215 8.20 16.17 -0.85
C PRO A 215 8.75 14.75 -1.07
N PHE A 216 9.72 14.61 -1.98
CA PHE A 216 10.54 13.39 -2.13
C PHE A 216 11.12 12.94 -0.78
N LYS A 217 10.91 11.67 -0.43
CA LYS A 217 11.44 11.10 0.81
C LYS A 217 12.88 10.67 0.61
N THR A 218 13.81 11.41 1.22
CA THR A 218 15.24 11.08 1.18
C THR A 218 15.53 9.87 2.06
N TRP A 219 16.70 9.25 1.85
CA TRP A 219 17.15 8.18 2.75
C TRP A 219 17.36 8.69 4.18
N GLN A 220 17.81 9.95 4.35
CA GLN A 220 17.96 10.56 5.68
C GLN A 220 16.62 10.67 6.40
N LYS A 221 15.57 11.12 5.69
CA LYS A 221 14.24 11.31 6.27
C LYS A 221 13.68 9.98 6.79
N SER A 222 13.74 8.92 5.98
CA SER A 222 13.31 7.59 6.41
C SER A 222 14.19 7.01 7.53
N TYR A 223 15.50 7.20 7.47
CA TYR A 223 16.43 6.70 8.49
C TYR A 223 16.32 7.42 9.85
N SER A 224 15.84 8.66 9.86
CA SER A 224 15.62 9.44 11.10
C SER A 224 14.32 9.10 11.81
N PHE A 225 13.56 8.12 11.32
CA PHE A 225 12.28 7.75 11.92
C PHE A 225 12.49 6.99 13.22
N ASP A 226 11.76 7.37 14.27
CA ASP A 226 11.69 6.62 15.52
C ASP A 226 10.40 5.76 15.51
N PRO A 227 10.51 4.41 15.39
CA PRO A 227 9.36 3.52 15.33
C PRO A 227 8.48 3.51 16.59
N LYS A 228 8.97 4.04 17.71
CA LYS A 228 8.28 4.04 19.01
C LYS A 228 7.92 5.44 19.49
N ALA A 229 8.13 6.46 18.65
CA ALA A 229 7.78 7.83 18.97
C ALA A 229 6.31 7.94 19.42
N ASN A 230 6.10 8.59 20.56
CA ASN A 230 4.77 8.84 21.15
C ASN A 230 3.97 7.57 21.52
N LEU A 231 4.63 6.41 21.64
CA LEU A 231 4.01 5.18 22.15
C LEU A 231 4.44 4.92 23.59
N THR A 232 3.54 4.35 24.39
CA THR A 232 3.93 3.73 25.66
C THR A 232 4.78 2.48 25.45
N GLU A 233 5.43 1.97 26.50
CA GLU A 233 6.22 0.74 26.40
C GLU A 233 5.38 -0.46 25.96
N GLU A 234 4.11 -0.56 26.40
CA GLU A 234 3.21 -1.63 26.00
C GLU A 234 2.73 -1.48 24.55
N GLU A 235 2.37 -0.26 24.13
CA GLU A 235 2.01 0.03 22.73
C GLU A 235 3.20 -0.20 21.78
N GLY A 236 4.43 0.11 22.22
CA GLY A 236 5.64 -0.16 21.46
C GLY A 236 5.86 -1.64 21.14
N LYS A 237 5.24 -2.57 21.88
CA LYS A 237 5.27 -4.03 21.60
C LYS A 237 4.31 -4.42 20.47
N LEU A 238 3.39 -3.54 20.08
CA LEU A 238 2.47 -3.75 18.96
C LEU A 238 3.11 -3.45 17.61
N VAL A 239 4.25 -2.75 17.58
CA VAL A 239 5.02 -2.46 16.37
C VAL A 239 5.66 -3.75 15.83
N LEU A 240 5.26 -4.17 14.63
CA LEU A 240 5.82 -5.35 13.95
C LEU A 240 7.05 -5.01 13.09
N GLY A 241 7.20 -3.75 12.68
CA GLY A 241 8.27 -3.30 11.80
C GLY A 241 7.78 -2.15 10.92
N GLY A 242 8.36 -2.04 9.72
CA GLY A 242 7.91 -1.07 8.72
C GLY A 242 8.28 -1.46 7.30
N GLN A 243 7.67 -0.75 6.36
CA GLN A 243 7.71 -1.05 4.93
C GLN A 243 7.82 0.24 4.13
N HIS A 244 8.81 0.31 3.24
CA HIS A 244 8.77 1.30 2.15
C HIS A 244 7.74 0.85 1.12
N LEU A 245 6.84 1.76 0.75
CA LEU A 245 5.86 1.56 -0.30
C LEU A 245 6.36 2.21 -1.58
N LEU A 246 6.13 1.54 -2.71
CA LEU A 246 6.29 2.13 -4.02
C LEU A 246 4.98 1.95 -4.76
N TRP A 247 4.22 3.03 -4.88
CA TRP A 247 3.09 3.08 -5.79
C TRP A 247 3.56 3.29 -7.24
N THR A 248 2.78 2.78 -8.19
CA THR A 248 3.25 2.52 -9.56
C THR A 248 2.55 3.35 -10.63
N GLU A 249 1.91 4.45 -10.26
CA GLU A 249 1.27 5.39 -11.20
C GLU A 249 2.31 5.97 -12.17
N GLN A 250 3.53 6.22 -11.66
CA GLN A 250 4.67 6.74 -12.42
C GLN A 250 5.92 5.84 -12.32
N SER A 251 5.75 4.59 -11.86
CA SER A 251 6.86 3.64 -11.67
C SER A 251 6.62 2.33 -12.41
N GLY A 252 7.68 1.79 -13.01
CA GLY A 252 7.64 0.53 -13.76
C GLY A 252 9.04 -0.02 -14.02
N PRO A 253 9.19 -1.03 -14.88
CA PRO A 253 10.48 -1.68 -15.11
C PRO A 253 11.62 -0.74 -15.54
N SER A 254 11.29 0.41 -16.14
CA SER A 254 12.28 1.40 -16.60
C SER A 254 12.91 2.26 -15.50
N ASN A 255 12.25 2.41 -14.35
CA ASN A 255 12.71 3.27 -13.25
C ASN A 255 12.60 2.62 -11.85
N LEU A 256 12.20 1.35 -11.77
CA LEU A 256 12.06 0.62 -10.51
C LEU A 256 13.32 0.71 -9.63
N ASP A 257 14.46 0.34 -10.20
CA ASP A 257 15.74 0.30 -9.47
C ASP A 257 16.14 1.66 -8.87
N PRO A 258 16.20 2.77 -9.65
CA PRO A 258 16.63 4.05 -9.10
C PRO A 258 15.60 4.68 -8.15
N VAL A 259 14.32 4.34 -8.27
CA VAL A 259 13.30 4.80 -7.32
C VAL A 259 13.45 4.04 -5.99
N VAL A 260 13.59 2.72 -6.01
CA VAL A 260 13.67 1.92 -4.78
C VAL A 260 15.03 2.05 -4.10
N TRP A 261 16.12 1.94 -4.85
CA TRP A 261 17.46 1.78 -4.31
C TRP A 261 18.31 3.04 -4.46
N PRO A 262 19.11 3.39 -3.44
CA PRO A 262 19.34 2.63 -2.20
C PRO A 262 18.39 3.04 -1.06
N ARG A 263 17.39 3.90 -1.30
CA ARG A 263 16.50 4.43 -0.23
C ARG A 263 15.85 3.33 0.60
N ALA A 264 15.35 2.27 -0.03
CA ALA A 264 14.72 1.17 0.70
C ALA A 264 15.64 0.47 1.72
N ALA A 265 16.97 0.58 1.57
CA ALA A 265 17.93 0.03 2.52
C ALA A 265 17.94 0.79 3.86
N SER A 266 17.50 2.04 3.92
CA SER A 266 17.41 2.78 5.20
C SER A 266 16.41 2.14 6.15
N SER A 267 15.20 1.80 5.66
CA SER A 267 14.20 1.10 6.47
C SER A 267 14.62 -0.31 6.81
N ALA A 268 15.29 -1.01 5.88
CA ALA A 268 15.79 -2.35 6.15
C ALA A 268 16.71 -2.37 7.38
N GLU A 269 17.58 -1.37 7.53
CA GLU A 269 18.41 -1.25 8.71
C GLU A 269 17.65 -0.78 9.95
N LEU A 270 16.82 0.27 9.82
CA LEU A 270 16.02 0.82 10.90
C LEU A 270 15.19 -0.26 11.62
N PHE A 271 14.53 -1.13 10.86
CA PHE A 271 13.69 -2.19 11.41
C PHE A 271 14.46 -3.49 11.70
N TRP A 272 15.75 -3.57 11.38
CA TRP A 272 16.61 -4.72 11.68
C TRP A 272 17.42 -4.53 12.96
N SER A 273 18.15 -3.42 13.08
CA SER A 273 19.09 -3.18 14.19
C SER A 273 18.54 -2.32 15.33
N GLY A 274 17.30 -1.85 15.23
CA GLY A 274 16.69 -0.92 16.20
C GLY A 274 16.93 0.54 15.82
N GLU A 275 16.57 1.44 16.74
CA GLU A 275 16.51 2.91 16.55
C GLU A 275 17.68 3.41 15.70
N GLY A 276 17.38 3.66 14.42
CA GLY A 276 18.23 4.46 13.55
C GLY A 276 18.38 5.84 14.18
N GLY A 277 19.43 6.56 13.82
CA GLY A 277 19.62 7.89 14.40
C GLY A 277 20.90 8.57 13.98
N ASP A 278 21.96 7.80 13.77
CA ASP A 278 23.22 8.37 13.28
C ASP A 278 23.29 8.31 11.75
N GLY A 279 22.71 9.33 11.10
CA GLY A 279 22.75 9.49 9.65
C GLY A 279 24.19 9.64 9.12
N GLU A 280 25.10 10.24 9.89
CA GLU A 280 26.50 10.42 9.49
C GLU A 280 27.19 9.06 9.34
N LYS A 281 26.95 8.14 10.28
CA LYS A 281 27.47 6.77 10.20
C LYS A 281 26.76 5.91 9.14
N ALA A 282 25.52 6.23 8.79
CA ALA A 282 24.75 5.48 7.79
C ALA A 282 25.17 5.79 6.35
N LEU A 283 25.51 7.04 6.05
CA LEU A 283 25.81 7.48 4.68
C LEU A 283 26.93 6.67 4.01
N SER A 284 28.05 6.46 4.70
CA SER A 284 29.18 5.67 4.16
C SER A 284 28.78 4.23 3.83
N ARG A 285 28.00 3.59 4.71
CA ARG A 285 27.49 2.22 4.50
C ARG A 285 26.44 2.16 3.40
N LEU A 286 25.65 3.22 3.23
CA LEU A 286 24.66 3.31 2.17
C LEU A 286 25.33 3.49 0.79
N HIS A 287 26.43 4.24 0.70
CA HIS A 287 27.29 4.29 -0.50
C HIS A 287 27.83 2.90 -0.86
N ASP A 288 28.34 2.16 0.13
CA ASP A 288 28.80 0.78 -0.06
C ASP A 288 27.69 -0.15 -0.59
N VAL A 289 26.47 -0.04 -0.04
CA VAL A 289 25.30 -0.81 -0.49
C VAL A 289 24.94 -0.44 -1.94
N ALA A 290 24.86 0.86 -2.26
CA ALA A 290 24.57 1.34 -3.61
C ALA A 290 25.61 0.83 -4.61
N TYR A 291 26.90 0.85 -4.26
CA TYR A 291 27.97 0.31 -5.09
C TYR A 291 27.81 -1.19 -5.32
N ARG A 292 27.53 -1.97 -4.26
CA ARG A 292 27.28 -3.42 -4.38
C ARG A 292 26.06 -3.74 -5.24
N PHE A 293 25.01 -2.92 -5.20
CA PHE A 293 23.85 -3.05 -6.08
C PHE A 293 24.22 -2.81 -7.54
N GLN A 294 24.95 -1.74 -7.83
CA GLN A 294 25.43 -1.45 -9.19
C GLN A 294 26.29 -2.61 -9.74
N GLN A 295 27.19 -3.18 -8.94
CA GLN A 295 27.99 -4.36 -9.32
C GLN A 295 27.14 -5.60 -9.63
N ARG A 296 25.90 -5.66 -9.12
CA ARG A 296 24.95 -6.77 -9.33
C ARG A 296 23.90 -6.47 -10.40
N GLY A 297 24.02 -5.35 -11.12
CA GLY A 297 23.09 -4.93 -12.16
C GLY A 297 21.81 -4.28 -11.64
N VAL A 298 21.77 -3.87 -10.37
CA VAL A 298 20.67 -3.07 -9.79
C VAL A 298 21.04 -1.60 -9.90
N HIS A 299 20.25 -0.84 -10.66
CA HIS A 299 20.55 0.57 -11.01
C HIS A 299 20.15 1.56 -9.90
N ALA A 300 20.78 1.45 -8.73
CA ALA A 300 20.53 2.36 -7.61
C ALA A 300 20.86 3.84 -7.96
N ILE A 301 20.03 4.77 -7.49
CA ILE A 301 20.26 6.22 -7.67
C ILE A 301 21.50 6.67 -6.89
N ASN A 302 22.20 7.67 -7.43
CA ASN A 302 23.34 8.28 -6.74
C ASN A 302 22.87 9.08 -5.53
N LEU A 303 23.51 8.86 -4.37
CA LEU A 303 23.22 9.56 -3.12
C LEU A 303 23.88 10.94 -3.03
N GLN A 304 25.10 11.04 -3.55
CA GLN A 304 25.92 12.25 -3.55
C GLN A 304 26.86 12.24 -4.76
N PRO A 305 27.46 13.39 -5.13
CA PRO A 305 28.60 13.40 -6.04
C PRO A 305 29.72 12.46 -5.55
N MET A 306 30.39 11.79 -6.49
CA MET A 306 31.49 10.85 -6.18
C MET A 306 32.61 11.51 -5.35
N TYR A 307 32.82 12.82 -5.49
CA TYR A 307 33.75 13.60 -4.66
C TYR A 307 33.47 13.44 -3.16
N CYS A 308 32.19 13.50 -2.77
CA CYS A 308 31.70 13.39 -1.40
C CYS A 308 31.79 11.95 -0.89
N ALA A 309 31.38 10.98 -1.73
CA ALA A 309 31.44 9.56 -1.37
C ALA A 309 32.86 9.10 -1.01
N LEU A 310 33.87 9.64 -1.69
CA LEU A 310 35.28 9.35 -1.44
C LEU A 310 35.90 10.15 -0.28
N ARG A 311 35.18 11.12 0.30
CA ARG A 311 35.65 12.02 1.36
C ARG A 311 34.55 12.19 2.42
N PRO A 312 34.38 11.21 3.33
CA PRO A 312 33.40 11.30 4.41
C PRO A 312 33.54 12.61 5.19
N GLY A 313 32.42 13.27 5.46
CA GLY A 313 32.37 14.57 6.17
C GLY A 313 32.60 15.81 5.30
N ALA A 314 33.25 15.70 4.13
CA ALA A 314 33.63 16.88 3.34
C ALA A 314 32.46 17.60 2.66
N CYS A 315 31.28 17.01 2.66
CA CYS A 315 30.07 17.56 2.05
C CYS A 315 28.92 17.70 3.06
N ASP A 316 29.20 17.62 4.36
CA ASP A 316 28.20 17.85 5.38
C ASP A 316 27.89 19.35 5.44
N LEU A 317 26.62 19.71 5.61
CA LEU A 317 26.19 21.12 5.60
C LEU A 317 26.82 21.95 6.73
N THR A 318 27.27 21.27 7.79
CA THR A 318 27.87 21.86 8.99
C THR A 318 29.38 21.60 9.09
N ALA A 319 30.01 21.13 8.02
CA ALA A 319 31.45 20.83 7.95
C ALA A 319 32.35 22.07 8.03
#